data_AF-A0A9W8BA03-F1
#
_entry.id   AF-A0A9W8BA03-F1
#
_cell.length_a   1.000
_cell.length_b   1.000
_cell.length_c   1.000
_cell.angle_alpha   90.00
_cell.angle_beta   90.00
_cell.angle_gamma   90.00
#
_symmetry.space_group_name_H-M   'P 1'
#
loop_
_entity.id
_entity.type
_entity.pdbx_description
1 polymer ?
#
loop_
_entity_poly.entity_id
_entity_poly.type
_entity_poly.pdbx_seq_one_letter_code
_entity_poly.pdbx_strand_id
1 'polypeptide(L)'
;MKQRGRVLLIGEPYGVTQDIFQLIAESTQSLNLPLPQFIFVSPIAERTLQYGNIMGEWLCESKQALLYLPEYPFADKDLRQKNHLHFVRSLAELATKNIPQGNWLVVVPPNDTDTIDHFVRKWRLDAQRCSSAEMVSGTGMSKFAVLIHDDDIARSQALVNRLEASNEITFVPVSRRFTYHSIEQCLASATLAQHVIVPSSVYARLAATSSSYEFKLFEYTHLQATTVDLSADRHLPLNIQKEMTQQVKSSGKQRAIISGKLSLAAGKIRLEYPDEQASVTGNRAAGPAATASEADAGGIAGASVGPVGCLPRDLRSWTPERLADELSEIGINARVVVGAQSSAALEPLQAMSKPVKLVKIAVPGGSATIHMHEGWSVDCTSVSTQWTVMDSLKRVLKGA
;
A
#
# COMPACT_ATOMS: atom_id res chain seq x y z
N MET A 1 31.13 25.98 -5.72
CA MET A 1 32.05 25.78 -6.86
C MET A 1 32.89 27.02 -7.15
N LYS A 2 32.35 28.16 -7.59
CA LYS A 2 33.15 29.38 -7.85
C LYS A 2 33.95 29.92 -6.64
N GLN A 3 33.37 29.85 -5.44
CA GLN A 3 33.98 30.33 -4.18
C GLN A 3 34.23 29.22 -3.15
N ARG A 4 33.68 28.03 -3.39
CA ARG A 4 33.65 26.90 -2.46
C ARG A 4 34.18 25.69 -3.19
N GLY A 5 35.39 25.27 -2.84
CA GLY A 5 36.09 24.15 -3.48
C GLY A 5 35.62 22.78 -3.00
N ARG A 6 34.76 22.69 -1.97
CA ARG A 6 34.28 21.40 -1.45
C ARG A 6 32.80 21.47 -1.14
N VAL A 7 32.04 20.51 -1.64
CA VAL A 7 30.60 20.38 -1.42
C VAL A 7 30.31 18.94 -1.02
N LEU A 8 29.59 18.76 0.09
CA LEU A 8 29.09 17.48 0.56
C LEU A 8 27.59 17.44 0.26
N LEU A 9 27.17 16.51 -0.57
CA LEU A 9 25.77 16.22 -0.84
C LEU A 9 25.37 14.97 -0.06
N ILE A 10 24.47 15.15 0.90
CA ILE A 10 23.88 14.06 1.68
C ILE A 10 22.59 13.64 0.97
N GLY A 11 22.56 12.42 0.48
CA GLY A 11 21.45 11.87 -0.28
C GLY A 11 21.74 10.43 -0.71
N GLU A 12 20.69 9.65 -0.93
CA GLU A 12 20.85 8.28 -1.42
C GLU A 12 21.56 8.27 -2.77
N PRO A 13 22.46 7.31 -3.08
CA PRO A 13 23.28 7.33 -4.29
C PRO A 13 22.50 7.02 -5.58
N TYR A 14 21.17 7.08 -5.53
CA TYR A 14 20.25 6.70 -6.59
C TYR A 14 19.04 7.63 -6.65
N GLY A 15 18.31 7.57 -7.77
CA GLY A 15 17.14 8.42 -7.99
C GLY A 15 17.54 9.89 -8.16
N VAL A 16 16.91 10.78 -7.40
CA VAL A 16 17.04 12.24 -7.56
C VAL A 16 18.46 12.73 -7.39
N THR A 17 19.28 12.11 -6.55
CA THR A 17 20.70 12.45 -6.42
C THR A 17 21.45 12.32 -7.75
N GLN A 18 21.08 11.35 -8.59
CA GLN A 18 21.68 11.20 -9.93
C GLN A 18 21.23 12.32 -10.86
N ASP A 19 19.98 12.77 -10.76
CA ASP A 19 19.46 13.91 -11.53
C ASP A 19 20.13 15.23 -11.08
N ILE A 20 20.28 15.45 -9.76
CA ILE A 20 21.00 16.61 -9.21
C ILE A 20 22.45 16.61 -9.69
N PHE A 21 23.13 15.46 -9.65
CA PHE A 21 24.48 15.31 -10.14
C PHE A 21 24.60 15.65 -11.63
N GLN A 22 23.69 15.12 -12.45
CA GLN A 22 23.66 15.38 -13.89
C GLN A 22 23.43 16.88 -14.17
N LEU A 23 22.46 17.48 -13.48
CA LEU A 23 22.17 18.92 -13.57
C LEU A 23 23.40 19.76 -13.19
N ILE A 24 24.14 19.37 -12.15
CA ILE A 24 25.37 20.06 -11.76
C ILE A 24 26.44 19.93 -12.84
N ALA A 25 26.62 18.75 -13.43
CA ALA A 25 27.59 18.54 -14.50
C ALA A 25 27.26 19.40 -15.73
N GLU A 26 26.01 19.40 -16.17
CA GLU A 26 25.51 20.19 -17.30
C GLU A 26 25.61 21.71 -17.02
N SER A 27 25.20 22.14 -15.82
CA SER A 27 25.31 23.53 -15.39
C SER A 27 26.76 24.01 -15.29
N THR A 28 27.69 23.15 -14.85
CA THR A 28 29.11 23.50 -14.77
C THR A 28 29.70 23.69 -16.16
N GLN A 29 29.32 22.84 -17.11
CA GLN A 29 29.74 22.97 -18.51
C GLN A 29 29.16 24.23 -19.17
N SER A 30 27.87 24.52 -18.99
CA SER A 30 27.23 25.72 -19.57
C SER A 30 27.79 27.03 -19.00
N LEU A 31 28.24 27.03 -17.74
CA LEU A 31 28.89 28.16 -17.10
C LEU A 31 30.41 28.26 -17.39
N ASN A 32 30.95 27.37 -18.24
CA ASN A 32 32.39 27.27 -18.55
C ASN A 32 33.28 27.18 -17.29
N LEU A 33 32.79 26.47 -16.27
CA LEU A 33 33.54 26.22 -15.04
C LEU A 33 34.30 24.90 -15.15
N PRO A 34 35.43 24.75 -14.43
CA PRO A 34 36.12 23.47 -14.38
C PRO A 34 35.20 22.41 -13.74
N LEU A 35 35.07 21.25 -14.40
CA LEU A 35 34.32 20.12 -13.90
C LEU A 35 34.89 19.68 -12.54
N PRO A 36 34.06 19.50 -11.50
CA PRO A 36 34.53 18.99 -10.23
C PRO A 36 34.85 17.50 -10.29
N GLN A 37 35.54 17.04 -9.26
CA GLN A 37 35.69 15.63 -8.94
C GLN A 37 34.44 15.18 -8.18
N PHE A 38 33.63 14.35 -8.82
CA PHE A 38 32.45 13.74 -8.27
C PHE A 38 32.83 12.43 -7.59
N ILE A 39 32.56 12.32 -6.30
CA ILE A 39 32.98 11.19 -5.48
C ILE A 39 31.75 10.61 -4.79
N PHE A 40 31.35 9.41 -5.16
CA PHE A 40 30.28 8.68 -4.48
C PHE A 40 30.89 7.75 -3.44
N VAL A 41 30.61 8.01 -2.15
CA VAL A 41 31.05 7.16 -1.05
C VAL A 41 29.89 6.27 -0.64
N SER A 42 29.80 5.11 -1.27
CA SER A 42 28.81 4.08 -0.95
C SER A 42 29.17 2.74 -1.61
N PRO A 43 29.01 1.60 -0.91
CA PRO A 43 29.32 0.27 -1.46
C PRO A 43 28.35 -0.18 -2.58
N ILE A 44 27.23 0.53 -2.73
CA ILE A 44 26.20 0.21 -3.72
C ILE A 44 26.14 1.20 -4.89
N ALA A 45 26.74 2.39 -4.79
CA ALA A 45 26.57 3.47 -5.77
C ALA A 45 26.88 3.04 -7.21
N GLU A 46 28.00 2.35 -7.44
CA GLU A 46 28.37 1.89 -8.79
C GLU A 46 27.36 0.88 -9.35
N ARG A 47 26.91 -0.06 -8.52
CA ARG A 47 25.95 -1.08 -8.94
C ARG A 47 24.58 -0.47 -9.21
N THR A 48 24.13 0.46 -8.36
CA THR A 48 22.81 1.08 -8.55
C THR A 48 22.74 1.92 -9.82
N LEU A 49 23.84 2.57 -10.21
CA LEU A 49 23.94 3.26 -11.49
C LEU A 49 23.91 2.28 -12.68
N GLN A 50 24.61 1.14 -12.59
CA GLN A 50 24.52 0.09 -13.61
C GLN A 50 23.10 -0.46 -13.74
N TYR A 51 22.37 -0.64 -12.62
CA TYR A 51 20.96 -1.04 -12.66
C TYR A 51 20.09 0.01 -13.36
N GLY A 52 20.34 1.31 -13.15
CA GLY A 52 19.65 2.37 -13.86
C GLY A 52 19.87 2.32 -15.37
N ASN A 53 21.06 1.91 -15.82
CA ASN A 53 21.36 1.72 -17.25
C ASN A 53 20.67 0.49 -17.84
N ILE A 54 20.42 -0.55 -17.04
CA ILE A 54 19.75 -1.78 -17.50
C ILE A 54 18.22 -1.58 -17.52
N MET A 55 17.65 -0.94 -16.50
CA MET A 55 16.20 -0.72 -16.32
C MET A 55 15.73 0.57 -16.99
N GLY A 56 16.19 0.78 -18.22
CA GLY A 56 15.97 2.03 -18.96
C GLY A 56 14.50 2.31 -19.26
N GLU A 57 13.66 1.27 -19.35
CA GLU A 57 12.22 1.38 -19.63
C GLU A 57 11.41 2.06 -18.49
N TRP A 58 12.01 2.19 -17.31
CA TRP A 58 11.38 2.86 -16.16
C TRP A 58 11.85 4.32 -15.97
N LEU A 59 12.70 4.83 -16.88
CA LEU A 59 13.15 6.21 -16.85
C LEU A 59 12.12 7.16 -17.45
N CYS A 60 12.32 8.48 -17.32
CA CYS A 60 11.49 9.46 -17.99
C CYS A 60 11.66 9.39 -19.52
N GLU A 61 10.64 9.80 -20.28
CA GLU A 61 10.64 9.73 -21.75
C GLU A 61 11.89 10.35 -22.40
N SER A 62 12.40 11.46 -21.85
CA SER A 62 13.63 12.10 -22.35
C SER A 62 14.87 11.21 -22.21
N LYS A 63 14.99 10.47 -21.11
CA LYS A 63 16.07 9.50 -20.91
C LYS A 63 15.81 8.19 -21.65
N GLN A 64 14.54 7.79 -21.81
CA GLN A 64 14.18 6.67 -22.66
C GLN A 64 14.55 6.91 -24.13
N ALA A 65 14.38 8.15 -24.62
CA ALA A 65 14.79 8.54 -25.96
C ALA A 65 16.28 8.29 -26.23
N LEU A 66 17.13 8.51 -25.20
CA LEU A 66 18.57 8.28 -25.28
C LEU A 66 18.95 6.80 -25.40
N LEU A 67 18.10 5.86 -24.97
CA LEU A 67 18.34 4.42 -25.12
C LEU A 67 18.11 3.92 -26.55
N TYR A 68 17.28 4.64 -27.33
CA TYR A 68 17.13 4.35 -28.76
C TYR A 68 18.35 4.81 -29.57
N LEU A 69 19.09 5.77 -29.03
CA LEU A 69 20.45 6.07 -29.45
C LEU A 69 21.38 5.09 -28.73
N PRO A 70 22.53 4.70 -29.30
CA PRO A 70 23.54 3.91 -28.58
C PRO A 70 24.27 4.73 -27.49
N GLU A 71 23.53 5.60 -26.79
CA GLU A 71 23.97 6.52 -25.76
C GLU A 71 23.50 6.06 -24.38
N TYR A 72 24.21 6.49 -23.34
CA TYR A 72 23.86 6.13 -21.97
C TYR A 72 22.89 7.17 -21.40
N PRO A 73 21.82 6.76 -20.68
CA PRO A 73 20.82 7.68 -20.16
C PRO A 73 21.35 8.60 -19.05
N PHE A 74 22.52 8.28 -18.49
CA PHE A 74 23.19 9.08 -17.47
C PHE A 74 24.54 9.58 -17.99
N ALA A 75 24.98 10.74 -17.49
CA ALA A 75 26.28 11.36 -17.82
C ALA A 75 27.49 10.61 -17.23
N ASP A 76 27.32 9.39 -16.72
CA ASP A 76 28.35 8.69 -15.97
C ASP A 76 29.50 8.20 -16.86
N LYS A 77 29.18 7.71 -18.06
CA LYS A 77 30.21 7.24 -19.00
C LYS A 77 31.20 8.33 -19.37
N ASP A 78 30.69 9.51 -19.75
CA ASP A 78 31.53 10.65 -20.15
C ASP A 78 32.38 11.16 -18.99
N LEU A 79 31.81 11.24 -17.79
CA LEU A 79 32.52 11.70 -16.61
C LEU A 79 33.55 10.68 -16.10
N ARG A 80 33.31 9.37 -16.27
CA ARG A 80 34.31 8.33 -16.04
C ARG A 80 35.46 8.43 -17.05
N GLN A 81 35.16 8.60 -18.34
CA GLN A 81 36.19 8.75 -19.38
C GLN A 81 37.09 9.96 -19.14
N LYS A 82 36.50 11.06 -18.66
CA LYS A 82 37.23 12.29 -18.30
C LYS A 82 37.92 12.21 -16.92
N ASN A 83 37.85 11.08 -16.21
CA ASN A 83 38.39 10.90 -14.85
C ASN A 83 37.84 11.90 -13.80
N HIS A 84 36.59 12.34 -13.96
CA HIS A 84 35.90 13.24 -13.03
C HIS A 84 34.90 12.52 -12.12
N LEU A 85 34.58 11.24 -12.37
CA LEU A 85 33.63 10.46 -11.56
C LEU A 85 34.32 9.27 -10.90
N HIS A 86 34.25 9.22 -9.57
CA HIS A 86 34.89 8.21 -8.73
C HIS A 86 33.87 7.53 -7.81
N PHE A 87 33.86 6.20 -7.82
CA PHE A 87 33.09 5.40 -6.87
C PHE A 87 34.02 4.85 -5.80
N VAL A 88 33.61 4.95 -4.55
CA VAL A 88 34.38 4.50 -3.40
C VAL A 88 33.43 3.76 -2.47
N ARG A 89 33.79 2.55 -2.04
CA ARG A 89 32.90 1.72 -1.21
C ARG A 89 32.94 2.12 0.26
N SER A 90 34.06 2.67 0.72
CA SER A 90 34.26 3.09 2.12
C SER A 90 35.29 4.19 2.25
N LEU A 91 35.32 4.86 3.41
CA LEU A 91 36.31 5.89 3.71
C LEU A 91 37.76 5.38 3.65
N ALA A 92 38.00 4.09 3.96
CA ALA A 92 39.34 3.50 3.87
C ALA A 92 39.84 3.40 2.42
N GLU A 93 38.95 3.06 1.48
CA GLU A 93 39.28 3.04 0.06
C GLU A 93 39.50 4.47 -0.49
N LEU A 94 38.83 5.47 0.08
CA LEU A 94 39.08 6.87 -0.28
C LEU A 94 40.51 7.29 0.07
N ALA A 95 41.03 6.82 1.20
CA ALA A 95 42.38 7.17 1.65
C ALA A 95 43.48 6.57 0.77
N THR A 96 43.21 5.43 0.13
CA THR A 96 44.16 4.75 -0.76
C THR A 96 44.06 5.21 -2.21
N LYS A 97 42.90 5.75 -2.63
CA LYS A 97 42.71 6.29 -3.98
C LYS A 97 43.36 7.66 -4.13
N ASN A 98 44.27 7.79 -5.10
CA ASN A 98 44.85 9.06 -5.51
C ASN A 98 43.87 9.85 -6.39
N ILE A 99 42.85 10.44 -5.76
CA ILE A 99 41.91 11.34 -6.44
C ILE A 99 42.58 12.72 -6.57
N PRO A 100 42.59 13.33 -7.77
CA PRO A 100 43.22 14.63 -7.97
C PRO A 100 42.62 15.69 -7.04
N GLN A 101 43.50 16.51 -6.46
CA GLN A 101 43.11 17.61 -5.58
C GLN A 101 42.42 18.70 -6.41
N GLY A 102 41.36 19.30 -5.86
CA GLY A 102 40.62 20.36 -6.53
C GLY A 102 39.21 20.52 -5.99
N ASN A 103 38.28 20.91 -6.87
CA ASN A 103 36.88 21.06 -6.52
C ASN A 103 36.22 19.69 -6.32
N TRP A 104 35.83 19.35 -5.10
CA TRP A 104 35.22 18.06 -4.77
C TRP A 104 33.72 18.20 -4.52
N LEU A 105 32.93 17.36 -5.21
CA LEU A 105 31.54 17.09 -4.84
C LEU A 105 31.46 15.66 -4.33
N VAL A 106 31.31 15.52 -3.01
CA VAL A 106 31.21 14.21 -2.36
C VAL A 106 29.75 13.90 -2.09
N VAL A 107 29.29 12.72 -2.50
CA VAL A 107 27.94 12.22 -2.24
C VAL A 107 28.02 11.10 -1.21
N VAL A 108 27.25 11.23 -0.12
CA VAL A 108 27.22 10.25 0.97
C VAL A 108 25.76 9.93 1.33
N PRO A 109 25.40 8.65 1.52
CA PRO A 109 24.05 8.28 1.94
C PRO A 109 23.72 8.82 3.33
N PRO A 110 22.47 9.22 3.60
CA PRO A 110 22.07 9.82 4.89
C PRO A 110 22.21 8.85 6.07
N ASN A 111 22.19 7.53 5.81
CA ASN A 111 22.33 6.51 6.84
C ASN A 111 23.79 6.30 7.28
N ASP A 112 24.79 6.72 6.48
CA ASP A 112 26.21 6.61 6.84
C ASP A 112 26.68 7.85 7.58
N THR A 113 26.32 7.89 8.86
CA THR A 113 26.56 9.01 9.75
C THR A 113 28.05 9.24 10.01
N ASP A 114 28.83 8.17 10.08
CA ASP A 114 30.25 8.22 10.43
C ASP A 114 31.07 8.86 9.31
N THR A 115 30.77 8.51 8.05
CA THR A 115 31.40 9.13 6.88
C THR A 115 31.04 10.61 6.79
N ILE A 116 29.77 10.97 7.02
CA ILE A 116 29.32 12.37 7.05
C ILE A 116 30.09 13.16 8.12
N ASP A 117 30.10 12.66 9.35
CA ASP A 117 30.75 13.33 10.47
C ASP A 117 32.27 13.44 10.25
N HIS A 118 32.90 12.44 9.63
CA HIS A 118 34.31 12.50 9.26
C HIS A 118 34.61 13.64 8.27
N PHE A 119 33.84 13.74 7.18
CA PHE A 119 34.05 14.80 6.18
C PHE A 119 33.79 16.18 6.77
N VAL A 120 32.69 16.35 7.51
CA VAL A 120 32.37 17.63 8.15
C VAL A 120 33.47 18.04 9.14
N ARG A 121 33.93 17.12 9.99
CA ARG A 121 35.02 17.39 10.94
C ARG A 121 36.32 17.75 10.23
N LYS A 122 36.72 16.97 9.21
CA LYS A 122 37.96 17.18 8.47
C LYS A 122 37.94 18.51 7.72
N TRP A 123 36.84 18.82 7.02
CA TRP A 123 36.73 20.06 6.25
C TRP A 123 36.59 21.29 7.14
N ARG A 124 36.00 21.17 8.33
CA ARG A 124 36.05 22.22 9.37
C ARG A 124 37.48 22.50 9.82
N LEU A 125 38.25 21.45 10.13
CA LEU A 125 39.66 21.59 10.53
C LEU A 125 40.51 22.21 9.42
N ASP A 126 40.30 21.79 8.17
CA ASP A 126 41.00 22.36 7.02
C ASP A 126 40.63 23.84 6.82
N ALA A 127 39.34 24.20 6.96
CA ALA A 127 38.88 25.59 6.87
C ALA A 127 39.50 26.48 7.97
N GLN A 128 39.64 25.97 9.19
CA GLN A 128 40.29 26.68 10.29
C GLN A 128 41.80 26.87 10.05
N ARG A 129 42.48 25.89 9.44
CA ARG A 129 43.93 25.96 9.15
C ARG A 129 44.24 26.92 8.00
N CYS A 130 43.38 27.03 6.99
CA CYS A 130 43.55 27.99 5.89
C CYS A 130 43.38 29.45 6.34
N SER A 131 42.66 29.70 7.43
CA SER A 131 42.34 31.04 7.97
C SER A 131 43.58 31.89 8.30
N SER A 132 44.71 31.29 8.70
CA SER A 132 45.89 32.06 9.13
C SER A 132 46.90 32.39 8.03
N ALA A 133 46.95 31.64 6.92
CA ALA A 133 47.93 31.84 5.86
C ALA A 133 47.38 32.61 4.63
N GLU A 134 46.08 32.51 4.34
CA GLU A 134 45.49 33.10 3.13
C GLU A 134 44.90 34.52 3.32
N MET A 135 44.85 35.02 4.56
CA MET A 135 44.42 36.40 4.91
C MET A 135 45.22 37.50 4.20
N VAL A 136 46.43 37.21 3.71
CA VAL A 136 47.29 38.17 2.99
C VAL A 136 46.88 38.33 1.51
N SER A 137 46.08 37.41 0.95
CA SER A 137 45.77 37.36 -0.49
C SER A 137 44.33 37.76 -0.87
N GLY A 138 43.46 38.08 0.09
CA GLY A 138 42.10 38.58 -0.17
C GLY A 138 41.10 37.56 -0.76
N THR A 139 41.51 36.30 -0.99
CA THR A 139 40.63 35.19 -1.44
C THR A 139 40.28 34.19 -0.33
N GLY A 140 40.78 34.43 0.88
CA GLY A 140 40.73 33.49 2.00
C GLY A 140 39.33 33.29 2.57
N MET A 141 38.63 32.28 2.07
CA MET A 141 37.60 31.54 2.80
C MET A 141 37.45 30.18 2.13
N SER A 142 38.14 29.14 2.61
CA SER A 142 37.80 27.74 2.28
C SER A 142 36.45 27.39 2.90
N LYS A 143 35.37 27.92 2.32
CA LYS A 143 33.99 27.61 2.66
C LYS A 143 33.64 26.29 2.01
N PHE A 144 33.31 25.28 2.80
CA PHE A 144 32.63 24.10 2.28
C PHE A 144 31.11 24.34 2.33
N ALA A 145 30.34 23.50 1.65
CA ALA A 145 28.87 23.53 1.75
C ALA A 145 28.37 22.12 1.99
N VAL A 146 27.41 21.96 2.90
CA VAL A 146 26.71 20.70 3.10
C VAL A 146 25.30 20.88 2.57
N LEU A 147 24.95 20.12 1.55
CA LEU A 147 23.62 20.08 0.95
C LEU A 147 22.94 18.80 1.40
N ILE A 148 21.77 18.93 2.02
CA ILE A 148 20.99 17.76 2.44
C ILE A 148 19.77 17.67 1.52
N HIS A 149 19.69 16.58 0.78
CA HIS A 149 18.57 16.17 -0.04
C HIS A 149 18.07 14.82 0.50
N ASP A 150 16.96 14.87 1.22
CA ASP A 150 16.26 13.68 1.70
C ASP A 150 14.76 13.96 1.69
N ASP A 151 13.98 12.91 1.42
CA ASP A 151 12.51 12.96 1.46
C ASP A 151 12.00 12.93 2.93
N ASP A 152 12.83 12.49 3.88
CA ASP A 152 12.52 12.48 5.31
C ASP A 152 13.05 13.75 6.01
N ILE A 153 12.12 14.69 6.25
CA ILE A 153 12.41 15.95 6.94
C ILE A 153 12.87 15.71 8.38
N ALA A 154 12.29 14.74 9.10
CA ALA A 154 12.64 14.48 10.49
C ALA A 154 14.06 13.93 10.60
N ARG A 155 14.42 12.98 9.74
CA ARG A 155 15.80 12.46 9.65
C ARG A 155 16.79 13.55 9.25
N SER A 156 16.44 14.38 8.28
CA SER A 156 17.27 15.53 7.86
C SER A 156 17.49 16.52 9.00
N GLN A 157 16.43 16.86 9.73
CA GLN A 157 16.52 17.78 10.85
C GLN A 157 17.37 17.21 11.98
N ALA A 158 17.26 15.90 12.27
CA ALA A 158 18.11 15.22 13.24
C ALA A 158 19.59 15.28 12.84
N LEU A 159 19.90 15.09 11.55
CA LEU A 159 21.26 15.25 11.02
C LEU A 159 21.75 16.69 11.14
N VAL A 160 20.94 17.68 10.77
CA VAL A 160 21.29 19.11 10.91
C VAL A 160 21.59 19.45 12.38
N ASN A 161 20.74 18.99 13.30
CA ASN A 161 20.92 19.21 14.73
C ASN A 161 22.22 18.57 15.24
N ARG A 162 22.53 17.34 14.81
CA ARG A 162 23.75 16.63 15.21
C ARG A 162 25.02 17.29 14.68
N LEU A 163 24.97 17.80 13.45
CA LEU A 163 26.12 18.43 12.82
C LEU A 163 26.48 19.79 13.44
N GLU A 164 25.69 20.28 14.40
CA GLU A 164 25.76 21.60 15.02
C GLU A 164 25.60 22.69 13.96
N ALA A 165 24.52 23.48 14.07
CA ALA A 165 24.05 24.45 13.07
C ALA A 165 25.13 25.50 12.67
N SER A 166 26.05 25.11 11.80
CA SER A 166 26.96 26.01 11.09
C SER A 166 26.19 26.59 9.91
N ASN A 167 26.40 27.87 9.64
CA ASN A 167 25.83 28.62 8.50
C ASN A 167 26.20 28.06 7.10
N GLU A 168 26.87 26.91 7.06
CA GLU A 168 27.37 26.22 5.86
C GLU A 168 26.49 25.04 5.43
N ILE A 169 25.49 24.68 6.24
CA ILE A 169 24.52 23.61 5.93
C ILE A 169 23.28 24.24 5.29
N THR A 170 22.91 23.74 4.11
CA THR A 170 21.69 24.15 3.41
C THR A 170 20.84 22.91 3.18
N PHE A 171 19.66 22.91 3.78
CA PHE A 171 18.65 21.87 3.53
C PHE A 171 17.86 22.25 2.28
N VAL A 172 17.86 21.36 1.29
CA VAL A 172 17.11 21.54 0.04
C VAL A 172 16.24 20.29 -0.17
N PRO A 173 15.01 20.29 0.36
CA PRO A 173 14.11 19.16 0.21
C PRO A 173 13.67 19.06 -1.25
N VAL A 174 14.17 18.05 -1.95
CA VAL A 174 13.66 17.68 -3.28
C VAL A 174 12.65 16.56 -3.09
N SER A 175 11.44 16.94 -2.67
CA SER A 175 10.36 15.98 -2.42
C SER A 175 9.84 15.40 -3.73
N ARG A 176 9.80 14.06 -3.82
CA ARG A 176 9.11 13.34 -4.89
C ARG A 176 7.69 12.93 -4.55
N ARG A 177 7.25 13.22 -3.33
CA ARG A 177 5.92 12.82 -2.86
C ARG A 177 4.86 13.65 -3.56
N PHE A 178 3.68 13.05 -3.75
CA PHE A 178 2.53 13.78 -4.26
C PHE A 178 2.27 15.03 -3.41
N THR A 179 2.23 16.19 -4.07
CA THR A 179 1.76 17.41 -3.42
C THR A 179 0.24 17.37 -3.28
N TYR A 180 -0.30 18.12 -2.32
CA TYR A 180 -1.73 18.34 -2.16
C TYR A 180 -2.43 18.60 -3.51
N HIS A 181 -1.86 19.51 -4.31
CA HIS A 181 -2.42 19.92 -5.58
C HIS A 181 -2.38 18.80 -6.62
N SER A 182 -1.30 18.02 -6.65
CA SER A 182 -1.18 16.85 -7.51
C SER A 182 -2.19 15.76 -7.15
N ILE A 183 -2.50 15.59 -5.86
CA ILE A 183 -3.53 14.65 -5.41
C ILE A 183 -4.92 15.14 -5.85
N GLU A 184 -5.23 16.42 -5.64
CA GLU A 184 -6.49 17.02 -6.11
C GLU A 184 -6.67 16.85 -7.62
N GLN A 185 -5.65 17.17 -8.41
CA GLN A 185 -5.70 17.02 -9.87
C GLN A 185 -5.87 15.55 -10.28
N CYS A 186 -5.18 14.63 -9.60
CA CYS A 186 -5.33 13.20 -9.83
C CYS A 186 -6.76 12.73 -9.53
N LEU A 187 -7.34 13.12 -8.39
CA LEU A 187 -8.71 12.77 -8.03
C LEU A 187 -9.75 13.41 -8.96
N ALA A 188 -9.53 14.67 -9.37
CA ALA A 188 -10.41 15.35 -10.32
C ALA A 188 -10.37 14.69 -11.70
N SER A 189 -9.21 14.19 -12.13
CA SER A 189 -9.05 13.43 -13.38
C SER A 189 -9.60 12.00 -13.29
N ALA A 190 -9.63 11.43 -12.08
CA ALA A 190 -10.15 10.10 -11.81
C ALA A 190 -11.68 10.12 -11.67
N THR A 191 -12.39 10.41 -12.76
CA THR A 191 -13.86 10.50 -12.83
C THR A 191 -14.61 9.22 -12.44
N LEU A 192 -13.91 8.13 -12.08
CA LEU A 192 -14.44 6.82 -11.74
C LEU A 192 -14.06 6.34 -10.33
N ALA A 193 -13.32 7.15 -9.54
CA ALA A 193 -12.96 6.75 -8.19
C ALA A 193 -14.16 6.88 -7.23
N GLN A 194 -14.95 5.82 -7.11
CA GLN A 194 -16.10 5.76 -6.18
C GLN A 194 -15.67 5.68 -4.71
N HIS A 195 -14.51 5.08 -4.45
CA HIS A 195 -13.92 4.94 -3.12
C HIS A 195 -12.43 5.29 -3.16
N VAL A 196 -12.03 6.29 -2.38
CA VAL A 196 -10.61 6.66 -2.19
C VAL A 196 -10.20 6.21 -0.80
N ILE A 197 -9.30 5.24 -0.73
CA ILE A 197 -8.72 4.80 0.55
C ILE A 197 -7.48 5.64 0.81
N VAL A 198 -7.51 6.37 1.92
CA VAL A 198 -6.39 7.19 2.33
C VAL A 198 -5.65 6.49 3.46
N PRO A 199 -4.38 6.11 3.29
CA PRO A 199 -3.60 5.51 4.38
C PRO A 199 -3.48 6.51 5.53
N SER A 200 -3.41 5.99 6.76
CA SER A 200 -3.57 6.68 8.06
C SER A 200 -2.67 7.91 8.32
N SER A 201 -1.74 8.24 7.43
CA SER A 201 -0.91 9.45 7.50
C SER A 201 -1.51 10.66 6.78
N VAL A 202 -2.63 10.53 6.05
CA VAL A 202 -3.27 11.63 5.30
C VAL A 202 -4.78 11.61 5.59
N TYR A 203 -5.37 12.77 5.92
CA TYR A 203 -6.80 12.99 6.02
C TYR A 203 -7.26 13.67 4.73
N ALA A 204 -8.25 13.12 4.04
CA ALA A 204 -8.92 13.76 2.92
C ALA A 204 -10.40 13.90 3.25
N ARG A 205 -10.94 15.12 3.16
CA ARG A 205 -12.37 15.38 3.36
C ARG A 205 -12.92 16.11 2.15
N LEU A 206 -13.95 15.58 1.52
CA LEU A 206 -14.71 16.32 0.51
C LEU A 206 -15.42 17.49 1.21
N ALA A 207 -15.14 18.72 0.80
CA ALA A 207 -15.77 19.90 1.40
C ALA A 207 -17.28 19.89 1.08
N ALA A 208 -18.14 20.08 2.08
CA ALA A 208 -19.59 19.99 1.91
C ALA A 208 -20.17 21.07 0.96
N THR A 209 -19.39 22.10 0.64
CA THR A 209 -19.78 23.27 -0.15
C THR A 209 -19.03 23.42 -1.47
N SER A 210 -18.02 22.59 -1.74
CA SER A 210 -17.25 22.63 -2.99
C SER A 210 -16.83 21.24 -3.43
N SER A 211 -16.76 21.01 -4.74
CA SER A 211 -16.23 19.79 -5.35
C SER A 211 -14.69 19.67 -5.22
N SER A 212 -14.13 20.18 -4.12
CA SER A 212 -12.70 20.19 -3.82
C SER A 212 -12.45 19.39 -2.55
N TYR A 213 -11.40 18.57 -2.56
CA TYR A 213 -11.01 17.74 -1.43
C TYR A 213 -10.07 18.52 -0.51
N GLU A 214 -10.45 18.77 0.74
CA GLU A 214 -9.58 19.32 1.77
C GLU A 214 -8.69 18.19 2.34
N PHE A 215 -7.40 18.24 2.06
CA PHE A 215 -6.42 17.33 2.66
C PHE A 215 -5.69 17.97 3.86
N LYS A 216 -5.55 17.22 4.96
CA LYS A 216 -4.75 17.57 6.13
C LYS A 216 -3.83 16.39 6.50
N LEU A 217 -2.55 16.63 6.75
CA LEU A 217 -1.66 15.62 7.33
C LEU A 217 -1.89 15.58 8.86
N PHE A 218 -2.14 14.40 9.43
CA PHE A 218 -2.14 14.21 10.89
C PHE A 218 -0.87 13.48 11.32
N GLU A 219 -0.27 13.94 12.42
CA GLU A 219 0.67 13.15 13.20
C GLU A 219 -0.09 12.07 13.99
N TYR A 220 0.42 10.85 13.89
CA TYR A 220 -0.10 9.59 14.44
C TYR A 220 -1.05 9.73 15.64
N THR A 221 -2.34 9.49 15.42
CA THR A 221 -3.28 9.16 16.50
C THR A 221 -4.32 8.15 15.99
N HIS A 222 -4.11 6.89 16.37
CA HIS A 222 -5.06 5.77 16.34
C HIS A 222 -5.57 5.29 14.97
N LEU A 223 -5.15 4.07 14.60
CA LEU A 223 -5.77 3.24 13.56
C LEU A 223 -7.25 3.00 13.88
N GLN A 224 -8.14 3.88 13.43
CA GLN A 224 -9.55 3.53 13.27
C GLN A 224 -9.65 2.64 12.03
N ALA A 225 -9.91 1.36 12.24
CA ALA A 225 -10.25 0.43 11.17
C ALA A 225 -11.54 0.93 10.50
N THR A 226 -11.42 1.59 9.35
CA THR A 226 -12.55 1.90 8.49
C THR A 226 -12.86 0.65 7.69
N THR A 227 -13.83 -0.14 8.17
CA THR A 227 -14.41 -1.25 7.40
C THR A 227 -15.20 -0.67 6.23
N VAL A 228 -14.61 -0.68 5.04
CA VAL A 228 -15.32 -0.34 3.80
C VAL A 228 -16.12 -1.58 3.38
N ASP A 229 -17.43 -1.58 3.62
CA ASP A 229 -18.32 -2.64 3.17
C ASP A 229 -18.66 -2.42 1.69
N LEU A 230 -17.93 -3.12 0.80
CA LEU A 230 -18.13 -3.07 -0.66
C LEU A 230 -19.35 -3.90 -1.12
N SER A 231 -20.26 -4.24 -0.22
CA SER A 231 -21.42 -5.11 -0.49
C SER A 231 -22.48 -4.44 -1.39
N ALA A 232 -22.52 -3.11 -1.45
CA ALA A 232 -23.54 -2.35 -2.18
C ALA A 232 -23.39 -2.38 -3.72
N ASP A 233 -22.20 -2.69 -4.27
CA ASP A 233 -21.93 -2.61 -5.72
C ASP A 233 -21.96 -3.96 -6.47
N ARG A 234 -22.38 -5.04 -5.82
CA ARG A 234 -22.43 -6.38 -6.45
C ARG A 234 -23.72 -6.64 -7.21
N HIS A 235 -24.05 -5.82 -8.20
CA HIS A 235 -24.87 -6.30 -9.31
C HIS A 235 -23.95 -6.89 -10.37
N LEU A 236 -23.62 -8.18 -10.22
CA LEU A 236 -22.98 -8.94 -11.28
C LEU A 236 -23.96 -9.03 -12.46
N PRO A 237 -23.63 -8.47 -13.65
CA PRO A 237 -24.54 -8.53 -14.78
C PRO A 237 -24.72 -10.00 -15.18
N LEU A 238 -25.95 -10.49 -15.05
CA LEU A 238 -26.31 -11.83 -15.47
C LEU A 238 -26.45 -11.84 -17.00
N ASN A 239 -25.52 -12.51 -17.68
CA ASN A 239 -25.54 -12.59 -19.13
C ASN A 239 -26.42 -13.79 -19.55
N ILE A 240 -27.63 -13.51 -20.03
CA ILE A 240 -28.55 -14.52 -20.55
C ILE A 240 -28.15 -14.84 -21.99
N GLN A 241 -28.05 -16.13 -22.33
CA GLN A 241 -27.79 -16.55 -23.72
C GLN A 241 -28.80 -15.91 -24.70
N LYS A 242 -28.31 -15.56 -25.91
CA LYS A 242 -29.12 -14.85 -26.92
C LYS A 242 -30.33 -15.68 -27.36
N GLU A 243 -30.17 -17.00 -27.37
CA GLU A 243 -31.17 -18.00 -27.75
C GLU A 243 -32.35 -18.02 -26.76
N MET A 244 -32.07 -17.97 -25.46
CA MET A 244 -33.11 -17.83 -24.42
C MET A 244 -33.83 -16.48 -24.52
N THR A 245 -33.09 -15.41 -24.84
CA THR A 245 -33.66 -14.07 -25.00
C THR A 245 -34.59 -14.00 -26.22
N GLN A 246 -34.29 -14.74 -27.29
CA GLN A 246 -35.13 -14.84 -28.50
C GLN A 246 -36.42 -15.63 -28.25
N GLN A 247 -36.40 -16.70 -27.46
CA GLN A 247 -37.62 -17.44 -27.08
C GLN A 247 -38.57 -16.60 -26.22
N VAL A 248 -38.03 -15.79 -25.30
CA VAL A 248 -38.85 -14.87 -24.50
C VAL A 248 -39.52 -13.83 -25.40
N LYS A 249 -38.79 -13.28 -26.37
CA LYS A 249 -39.34 -12.33 -27.35
C LYS A 249 -40.41 -12.94 -28.25
N SER A 250 -40.23 -14.18 -28.73
CA SER A 250 -41.23 -14.86 -29.57
C SER A 250 -42.49 -15.25 -28.80
N SER A 251 -42.40 -15.43 -27.47
CA SER A 251 -43.54 -15.78 -26.63
C SER A 251 -44.51 -14.63 -26.33
N GLY A 252 -44.13 -13.37 -26.65
CA GLY A 252 -44.98 -12.18 -26.47
C GLY A 252 -45.35 -11.84 -25.02
N LYS A 253 -44.85 -12.58 -24.03
CA LYS A 253 -45.15 -12.36 -22.61
C LYS A 253 -44.09 -11.42 -22.00
N GLN A 254 -44.53 -10.29 -21.46
CA GLN A 254 -43.66 -9.32 -20.76
C GLN A 254 -42.96 -9.90 -19.51
N ARG A 255 -43.42 -11.05 -19.01
CA ARG A 255 -42.83 -11.77 -17.87
C ARG A 255 -42.81 -13.26 -18.18
N ALA A 256 -41.76 -13.72 -18.84
CA ALA A 256 -41.49 -15.15 -19.02
C ALA A 256 -40.57 -15.64 -17.90
N ILE A 257 -40.88 -16.81 -17.33
CA ILE A 257 -40.00 -17.49 -16.39
C ILE A 257 -38.83 -18.06 -17.21
N ILE A 258 -37.60 -17.66 -16.88
CA ILE A 258 -36.38 -18.14 -17.54
C ILE A 258 -35.70 -19.11 -16.58
N SER A 259 -35.65 -20.39 -16.94
CA SER A 259 -34.97 -21.45 -16.19
C SER A 259 -33.81 -21.99 -17.01
N GLY A 260 -32.61 -22.10 -16.42
CA GLY A 260 -31.42 -22.61 -17.09
C GLY A 260 -30.33 -23.01 -16.10
N LYS A 261 -29.24 -23.58 -16.60
CA LYS A 261 -28.05 -23.91 -15.83
C LYS A 261 -27.26 -22.64 -15.57
N LEU A 262 -27.05 -22.29 -14.31
CA LEU A 262 -26.22 -21.16 -13.92
C LEU A 262 -24.74 -21.58 -13.93
N SER A 263 -23.92 -20.98 -14.78
CA SER A 263 -22.47 -21.18 -14.79
C SER A 263 -21.77 -19.93 -14.25
N LEU A 264 -20.81 -20.16 -13.34
CA LEU A 264 -20.04 -19.10 -12.69
C LEU A 264 -18.56 -19.30 -13.07
N ALA A 265 -18.05 -18.47 -13.97
CA ALA A 265 -16.67 -18.55 -14.43
C ALA A 265 -16.00 -17.17 -14.35
N ALA A 266 -14.89 -17.07 -13.63
CA ALA A 266 -14.06 -15.87 -13.52
C ALA A 266 -14.86 -14.57 -13.21
N GLY A 267 -15.79 -14.63 -12.25
CA GLY A 267 -16.61 -13.46 -11.87
C GLY A 267 -17.67 -13.07 -12.91
N LYS A 268 -17.96 -13.92 -13.90
CA LYS A 268 -19.10 -13.75 -14.81
C LYS A 268 -20.15 -14.81 -14.50
N ILE A 269 -21.40 -14.35 -14.36
CA ILE A 269 -22.55 -15.22 -14.18
C ILE A 269 -23.24 -15.37 -15.55
N ARG A 270 -23.34 -16.60 -16.04
CA ARG A 270 -24.04 -16.94 -17.28
C ARG A 270 -25.19 -17.88 -16.96
N LEU A 271 -26.32 -17.67 -17.63
CA LEU A 271 -27.44 -18.60 -17.61
C LEU A 271 -27.49 -19.31 -18.97
N GLU A 272 -27.22 -20.60 -18.94
CA GLU A 272 -27.14 -21.49 -20.11
C GLU A 272 -28.41 -22.35 -20.21
N TYR A 273 -28.79 -22.73 -21.42
CA TYR A 273 -29.87 -23.71 -21.61
C TYR A 273 -29.45 -25.07 -21.02
N PRO A 274 -30.34 -25.83 -20.36
CA PRO A 274 -30.02 -27.20 -19.98
C PRO A 274 -29.82 -28.01 -21.28
N ASP A 275 -28.62 -28.53 -21.50
CA ASP A 275 -28.31 -29.35 -22.68
C ASP A 275 -29.22 -30.59 -22.71
N GLU A 276 -30.34 -30.51 -23.45
CA GLU A 276 -31.04 -31.70 -23.93
C GLU A 276 -30.20 -32.25 -25.09
N GLN A 277 -29.51 -33.36 -24.84
CA GLN A 277 -28.67 -34.15 -25.77
C GLN A 277 -27.16 -33.88 -25.72
N ALA A 278 -26.51 -34.34 -24.64
CA ALA A 278 -25.27 -35.09 -24.84
C ALA A 278 -25.64 -36.48 -25.40
N SER A 279 -25.94 -36.53 -26.70
CA SER A 279 -26.24 -37.78 -27.39
C SER A 279 -24.98 -38.59 -27.59
N VAL A 280 -25.07 -39.82 -27.10
CA VAL A 280 -24.22 -40.97 -27.38
C VAL A 280 -23.96 -41.06 -28.89
N THR A 281 -22.74 -40.75 -29.32
CA THR A 281 -22.16 -41.26 -30.58
C THR A 281 -20.67 -41.57 -30.36
N GLY A 282 -20.38 -42.83 -29.98
CA GLY A 282 -19.23 -43.54 -30.57
C GLY A 282 -19.71 -44.16 -31.90
N ASN A 283 -18.92 -44.41 -32.95
CA ASN A 283 -17.49 -44.66 -33.02
C ASN A 283 -17.01 -44.71 -34.50
N ARG A 284 -15.66 -44.69 -34.69
CA ARG A 284 -14.81 -45.00 -35.89
C ARG A 284 -14.56 -43.84 -36.89
N ALA A 285 -13.34 -43.51 -37.30
CA ALA A 285 -12.01 -44.17 -37.31
C ALA A 285 -10.89 -43.07 -37.23
N ALA A 286 -9.58 -43.28 -36.99
CA ALA A 286 -8.68 -44.42 -36.91
C ALA A 286 -7.40 -44.02 -36.12
N GLY A 287 -6.71 -44.99 -35.51
CA GLY A 287 -5.25 -44.96 -35.31
C GLY A 287 -4.75 -45.31 -33.89
N PRO A 288 -3.84 -46.29 -33.67
CA PRO A 288 -3.74 -47.05 -32.43
C PRO A 288 -2.43 -46.88 -31.61
N ALA A 289 -2.53 -47.05 -30.29
CA ALA A 289 -1.55 -47.66 -29.38
C ALA A 289 -2.28 -47.87 -28.02
N ALA A 290 -2.73 -49.08 -27.65
CA ALA A 290 -2.01 -50.08 -26.85
C ALA A 290 -1.37 -49.45 -25.58
N THR A 291 -1.72 -49.76 -24.33
CA THR A 291 -1.96 -51.07 -23.67
C THR A 291 -2.60 -50.90 -22.26
N ALA A 292 -3.42 -51.87 -21.83
CA ALA A 292 -3.57 -52.49 -20.47
C ALA A 292 -3.75 -51.62 -19.20
N SER A 293 -4.51 -51.95 -18.14
CA SER A 293 -5.36 -53.09 -17.72
C SER A 293 -6.14 -52.71 -16.43
N GLU A 294 -7.19 -53.50 -16.13
CA GLU A 294 -7.81 -53.79 -14.80
C GLU A 294 -8.52 -52.64 -14.04
N ALA A 295 -9.85 -52.62 -13.96
CA ALA A 295 -10.76 -53.47 -13.15
C ALA A 295 -10.65 -53.21 -11.63
N ASP A 296 -11.66 -52.55 -11.04
CA ASP A 296 -12.56 -53.27 -10.12
C ASP A 296 -13.84 -52.50 -9.78
N ALA A 297 -14.87 -53.30 -9.47
CA ALA A 297 -16.26 -52.92 -9.28
C ALA A 297 -16.60 -52.52 -7.84
N GLY A 298 -17.72 -51.81 -7.66
CA GLY A 298 -18.37 -51.66 -6.36
C GLY A 298 -19.44 -50.56 -6.33
N GLY A 299 -20.65 -50.86 -6.80
CA GLY A 299 -21.82 -50.03 -6.54
C GLY A 299 -22.44 -50.32 -5.17
N ILE A 300 -23.20 -49.35 -4.63
CA ILE A 300 -24.45 -49.54 -3.85
C ILE A 300 -25.21 -48.18 -3.85
N ALA A 301 -26.54 -48.30 -3.99
CA ALA A 301 -27.61 -47.29 -3.92
C ALA A 301 -27.46 -46.29 -2.75
N GLY A 302 -27.92 -45.04 -2.81
CA GLY A 302 -29.22 -44.54 -3.29
C GLY A 302 -30.00 -44.01 -2.08
N ALA A 303 -29.99 -42.69 -1.86
CA ALA A 303 -30.85 -42.02 -0.89
C ALA A 303 -31.24 -40.63 -1.43
N SER A 304 -32.51 -40.51 -1.78
CA SER A 304 -33.18 -39.28 -2.16
C SER A 304 -33.40 -38.38 -0.95
N VAL A 305 -32.96 -37.13 -1.02
CA VAL A 305 -33.39 -36.06 -0.11
C VAL A 305 -33.90 -34.90 -0.97
N GLY A 306 -35.17 -34.55 -0.77
CA GLY A 306 -35.86 -33.48 -1.50
C GLY A 306 -35.29 -32.08 -1.21
N PRO A 307 -35.68 -31.06 -2.00
CA PRO A 307 -35.12 -29.74 -1.87
C PRO A 307 -35.74 -29.03 -0.66
N VAL A 308 -34.95 -28.83 0.39
CA VAL A 308 -35.28 -27.90 1.48
C VAL A 308 -34.95 -26.50 0.99
N GLY A 309 -35.97 -25.73 0.62
CA GLY A 309 -35.85 -24.31 0.35
C GLY A 309 -35.68 -23.54 1.66
N CYS A 310 -34.51 -22.96 1.89
CA CYS A 310 -34.28 -22.01 2.97
C CYS A 310 -34.26 -20.58 2.41
N LEU A 311 -35.32 -19.83 2.67
CA LEU A 311 -35.29 -18.37 2.64
C LEU A 311 -34.71 -17.86 3.97
N PRO A 312 -33.96 -16.75 4.00
CA PRO A 312 -33.45 -16.19 5.24
C PRO A 312 -34.62 -15.67 6.09
N ARG A 313 -34.80 -16.24 7.29
CA ARG A 313 -35.82 -15.79 8.24
C ARG A 313 -35.51 -14.39 8.77
N ASP A 314 -36.56 -13.58 8.90
CA ASP A 314 -36.49 -12.22 9.45
C ASP A 314 -35.86 -12.21 10.86
N LEU A 315 -34.78 -11.44 11.04
CA LEU A 315 -34.12 -11.23 12.34
C LEU A 315 -35.06 -10.70 13.45
N ARG A 316 -36.23 -10.18 13.05
CA ARG A 316 -37.29 -9.70 13.95
C ARG A 316 -38.08 -10.82 14.64
N SER A 317 -37.99 -12.07 14.18
CA SER A 317 -38.71 -13.20 14.79
C SER A 317 -37.96 -13.86 15.96
N TRP A 318 -36.76 -13.39 16.28
CA TRP A 318 -35.92 -13.99 17.32
C TRP A 318 -36.27 -13.44 18.71
N THR A 319 -36.63 -14.34 19.62
CA THR A 319 -36.79 -14.03 21.04
C THR A 319 -35.53 -14.45 21.82
N PRO A 320 -35.18 -13.77 22.92
CA PRO A 320 -34.05 -14.15 23.77
C PRO A 320 -34.12 -15.60 24.28
N GLU A 321 -35.32 -16.11 24.54
CA GLU A 321 -35.56 -17.50 24.95
C GLU A 321 -35.16 -18.47 23.85
N ARG A 322 -35.65 -18.24 22.62
CA ARG A 322 -35.34 -19.09 21.48
C ARG A 322 -33.85 -19.10 21.15
N LEU A 323 -33.19 -17.94 21.24
CA LEU A 323 -31.75 -17.84 21.03
C LEU A 323 -30.96 -18.63 22.08
N ALA A 324 -31.37 -18.58 23.35
CA ALA A 324 -30.72 -19.32 24.42
C ALA A 324 -30.88 -20.84 24.25
N ASP A 325 -32.05 -21.29 23.81
CA ASP A 325 -32.32 -22.71 23.54
C ASP A 325 -31.48 -23.23 22.36
N GLU A 326 -31.47 -22.52 21.22
CA GLU A 326 -30.70 -22.93 20.04
C GLU A 326 -29.17 -22.88 20.28
N LEU A 327 -28.68 -21.93 21.09
CA LEU A 327 -27.27 -21.93 21.50
C LEU A 327 -26.94 -23.10 22.44
N SER A 328 -27.89 -23.49 23.30
CA SER A 328 -27.73 -24.65 24.19
C SER A 328 -27.69 -25.97 23.43
N GLU A 329 -28.44 -26.08 22.32
CA GLU A 329 -28.39 -27.25 21.42
C GLU A 329 -27.03 -27.42 20.73
N ILE A 330 -26.33 -26.32 20.46
CA ILE A 330 -24.96 -26.34 19.90
C ILE A 330 -23.89 -26.62 20.98
N GLY A 331 -24.31 -26.79 22.24
CA GLY A 331 -23.44 -27.11 23.37
C GLY A 331 -22.85 -25.89 24.07
N ILE A 332 -23.42 -24.70 23.87
CA ILE A 332 -23.01 -23.48 24.57
C ILE A 332 -23.97 -23.20 25.72
N ASN A 333 -23.41 -22.99 26.92
CA ASN A 333 -24.20 -22.69 28.11
C ASN A 333 -24.73 -21.24 28.04
N ALA A 334 -25.92 -21.09 27.45
CA ALA A 334 -26.64 -19.83 27.33
C ALA A 334 -27.84 -19.81 28.30
N ARG A 335 -28.06 -18.68 28.99
CA ARG A 335 -29.19 -18.48 29.90
C ARG A 335 -29.78 -17.10 29.71
N VAL A 336 -31.10 -17.02 29.70
CA VAL A 336 -31.81 -15.73 29.71
C VAL A 336 -31.77 -15.15 31.12
N VAL A 337 -31.26 -13.93 31.25
CA VAL A 337 -31.20 -13.17 32.49
C VAL A 337 -31.99 -11.88 32.32
N VAL A 338 -32.85 -11.58 33.28
CA VAL A 338 -33.55 -10.30 33.33
C VAL A 338 -32.59 -9.27 33.94
N GLY A 339 -32.09 -8.35 33.10
CA GLY A 339 -31.14 -7.32 33.51
C GLY A 339 -31.87 -6.01 33.86
N ALA A 340 -31.44 -5.36 34.95
CA ALA A 340 -31.68 -3.93 35.12
C ALA A 340 -30.72 -3.16 34.19
N GLN A 341 -31.21 -2.13 33.51
CA GLN A 341 -30.34 -1.28 32.68
C GLN A 341 -29.23 -0.69 33.57
N SER A 342 -27.96 -0.99 33.27
CA SER A 342 -26.83 -0.32 33.91
C SER A 342 -26.71 1.07 33.27
N SER A 343 -27.23 2.09 33.95
CA SER A 343 -27.05 3.48 33.54
C SER A 343 -25.64 3.94 33.90
N ALA A 344 -24.75 3.89 32.91
CA ALA A 344 -23.48 4.60 32.94
C ALA A 344 -23.42 5.61 31.80
N ALA A 345 -24.34 6.58 31.80
CA ALA A 345 -24.15 7.96 31.33
C ALA A 345 -25.51 8.70 31.22
N LEU A 346 -25.62 9.80 31.99
CA LEU A 346 -26.45 11.01 31.79
C LEU A 346 -27.99 10.98 32.01
N GLU A 347 -28.38 11.84 32.96
CA GLU A 347 -29.66 12.58 33.18
C GLU A 347 -30.91 11.83 33.71
N PRO A 348 -31.61 12.37 34.74
CA PRO A 348 -32.74 11.72 35.39
C PRO A 348 -34.08 12.30 34.93
N LEU A 349 -34.80 11.60 34.06
CA LEU A 349 -36.25 11.81 33.90
C LEU A 349 -36.97 10.46 33.88
N GLN A 350 -37.97 10.36 34.77
CA GLN A 350 -38.80 9.22 35.05
C GLN A 350 -39.45 8.64 33.78
N ALA A 351 -39.18 7.36 33.51
CA ALA A 351 -40.06 6.53 32.70
C ALA A 351 -39.93 5.06 33.16
N MET A 352 -41.06 4.38 33.32
CA MET A 352 -41.15 2.98 33.70
C MET A 352 -40.38 2.09 32.71
N SER A 353 -39.12 1.76 33.02
CA SER A 353 -38.30 0.88 32.18
C SER A 353 -38.82 -0.54 32.26
N LYS A 354 -39.39 -1.05 31.17
CA LYS A 354 -39.72 -2.48 31.05
C LYS A 354 -38.44 -3.31 31.27
N PRO A 355 -38.50 -4.41 32.03
CA PRO A 355 -37.34 -5.27 32.25
C PRO A 355 -36.83 -5.80 30.90
N VAL A 356 -35.55 -5.53 30.60
CA VAL A 356 -34.90 -5.99 29.36
C VAL A 356 -34.36 -7.40 29.59
N LYS A 357 -34.81 -8.35 28.77
CA LYS A 357 -34.30 -9.71 28.76
C LYS A 357 -32.99 -9.75 27.98
N LEU A 358 -31.95 -10.29 28.60
CA LEU A 358 -30.61 -10.42 28.05
C LEU A 358 -30.23 -11.90 27.98
N VAL A 359 -29.40 -12.30 27.02
CA VAL A 359 -28.87 -13.68 26.97
C VAL A 359 -27.43 -13.65 27.45
N LYS A 360 -27.15 -14.30 28.59
CA LYS A 360 -25.79 -14.48 29.09
C LYS A 360 -25.25 -15.83 28.62
N ILE A 361 -24.04 -15.79 28.08
CA ILE A 361 -23.32 -16.95 27.56
C ILE A 361 -22.06 -17.15 28.38
N ALA A 362 -21.86 -18.38 28.87
CA ALA A 362 -20.62 -18.80 29.51
C ALA A 362 -19.81 -19.68 28.56
N VAL A 363 -18.57 -19.28 28.29
CA VAL A 363 -17.62 -19.99 27.41
C VAL A 363 -16.33 -20.28 28.19
N PRO A 364 -15.59 -21.36 27.91
CA PRO A 364 -14.27 -21.55 28.50
C PRO A 364 -13.36 -20.34 28.26
N GLY A 365 -13.00 -19.61 29.33
CA GLY A 365 -12.15 -18.42 29.24
C GLY A 365 -12.88 -17.07 29.18
N GLY A 366 -14.21 -17.02 29.39
CA GLY A 366 -14.93 -15.75 29.54
C GLY A 366 -16.45 -15.86 29.56
N SER A 367 -17.10 -14.71 29.57
CA SER A 367 -18.55 -14.62 29.41
C SER A 367 -18.91 -13.56 28.37
N ALA A 368 -20.09 -13.72 27.78
CA ALA A 368 -20.66 -12.73 26.88
C ALA A 368 -22.12 -12.43 27.25
N THR A 369 -22.57 -11.21 27.00
CA THR A 369 -23.97 -10.80 27.17
C THR A 369 -24.49 -10.27 25.84
N ILE A 370 -25.61 -10.82 25.36
CA ILE A 370 -26.26 -10.40 24.13
C ILE A 370 -27.47 -9.53 24.47
N HIS A 371 -27.54 -8.36 23.83
CA HIS A 371 -28.64 -7.40 23.92
C HIS A 371 -29.42 -7.42 22.59
N MET A 372 -30.75 -7.50 22.65
CA MET A 372 -31.62 -7.65 21.46
C MET A 372 -32.69 -6.54 21.30
N HIS A 373 -32.64 -5.47 22.11
CA HIS A 373 -33.77 -4.53 22.23
C HIS A 373 -33.83 -3.44 21.12
N GLU A 374 -32.70 -2.96 20.60
CA GLU A 374 -32.63 -1.90 19.56
C GLU A 374 -31.55 -2.20 18.51
N GLY A 375 -31.44 -3.48 18.15
CA GLY A 375 -30.29 -4.03 17.45
C GLY A 375 -29.59 -5.06 18.30
N TRP A 376 -28.80 -5.91 17.65
CA TRP A 376 -28.06 -6.96 18.31
C TRP A 376 -26.69 -6.41 18.69
N SER A 377 -26.39 -6.34 19.98
CA SER A 377 -25.03 -6.08 20.47
C SER A 377 -24.56 -7.22 21.37
N VAL A 378 -23.25 -7.46 21.36
CA VAL A 378 -22.62 -8.54 22.12
C VAL A 378 -21.44 -7.97 22.90
N ASP A 379 -21.56 -7.99 24.22
CA ASP A 379 -20.51 -7.56 25.13
C ASP A 379 -19.73 -8.79 25.60
N CYS A 380 -18.44 -8.87 25.28
CA CYS A 380 -17.56 -10.01 25.59
C CYS A 380 -16.47 -9.61 26.58
N THR A 381 -16.10 -10.50 27.51
CA THR A 381 -14.99 -10.25 28.45
C THR A 381 -13.60 -10.46 27.83
N SER A 382 -13.49 -11.17 26.71
CA SER A 382 -12.21 -11.46 26.04
C SER A 382 -12.37 -11.70 24.52
N VAL A 383 -11.29 -11.50 23.76
CA VAL A 383 -11.27 -11.68 22.29
C VAL A 383 -11.52 -13.13 21.89
N SER A 384 -11.01 -14.11 22.65
CA SER A 384 -11.28 -15.54 22.41
C SER A 384 -12.76 -15.89 22.60
N THR A 385 -13.42 -15.26 23.57
CA THR A 385 -14.87 -15.40 23.80
C THR A 385 -15.63 -14.81 22.62
N GLN A 386 -15.21 -13.65 22.11
CA GLN A 386 -15.85 -13.00 20.97
C GLN A 386 -15.89 -13.89 19.72
N TRP A 387 -14.77 -14.54 19.37
CA TRP A 387 -14.71 -15.45 18.22
C TRP A 387 -15.64 -16.65 18.38
N THR A 388 -15.66 -17.26 19.56
CA THR A 388 -16.46 -18.45 19.85
C THR A 388 -17.96 -18.14 19.81
N VAL A 389 -18.36 -16.98 20.35
CA VAL A 389 -19.75 -16.52 20.35
C VAL A 389 -20.19 -16.15 18.93
N MET A 390 -19.34 -15.46 18.15
CA MET A 390 -19.65 -15.08 16.77
C MET A 390 -19.76 -16.28 15.82
N ASP A 391 -18.90 -17.29 15.96
CA ASP A 391 -18.98 -18.50 15.13
C ASP A 391 -20.27 -19.28 15.43
N SER A 392 -20.62 -19.38 16.71
CA SER A 392 -21.82 -20.09 17.15
C SER A 392 -23.10 -19.37 16.74
N LEU A 393 -23.14 -18.03 16.87
CA LEU A 393 -24.24 -17.23 16.34
C LEU A 393 -24.38 -17.40 14.83
N LYS A 394 -23.28 -17.48 14.08
CA LYS A 394 -23.33 -17.75 12.63
C LYS A 394 -23.91 -19.14 12.33
N ARG A 395 -23.59 -20.16 13.13
CA ARG A 395 -24.14 -21.51 12.95
C ARG A 395 -25.64 -21.55 13.22
N VAL A 396 -26.07 -20.95 14.34
CA VAL A 396 -27.49 -20.80 14.71
C VAL A 396 -28.24 -20.04 13.59
N LEU A 397 -27.74 -18.87 13.19
CA LEU A 397 -28.45 -18.01 12.24
C LEU A 397 -28.40 -18.50 10.78
N LYS A 398 -27.40 -19.32 10.40
CA LYS A 398 -27.34 -19.96 9.07
C LYS A 398 -28.11 -21.27 9.00
N GLY A 399 -28.28 -21.96 10.13
CA GLY A 399 -29.01 -23.22 10.21
C GLY A 399 -30.54 -23.05 10.35
N ALA A 400 -31.01 -21.83 10.64
CA ALA A 400 -32.39 -21.53 11.02
C ALA A 400 -33.32 -21.08 9.89
#